data_AF-A0A1H0XFG8-F1
#
_entry.id   AF-A0A1H0XFG8-F1
#
_cell.length_a   1.000
_cell.length_b   1.000
_cell.length_c   1.000
_cell.angle_alpha   90.00
_cell.angle_beta   90.00
_cell.angle_gamma   90.00
#
_symmetry.space_group_name_H-M   'P 1'
#
loop_
_entity.id
_entity.type
_entity.pdbx_description
1 polymer ?
#
loop_
_entity_poly.entity_id
_entity_poly.type
_entity_poly.pdbx_seq_one_letter_code
_entity_poly.pdbx_strand_id
1 'polypeptide(L)'
;MARPRNSKEKQRLQLKTVALMNSLRIRVGAQNPCQFSDWFDRETVHLGWTDTKDSNKWYKYFKGDVVQNPTRILHLLGSLFPDCAGLFHEGPERLWTALWSDSTEELWSICTYTCCAFEGDEEGSLDVMTGNTIFFRESATNFEINLISKLLNSEPYTLSDLSESIALYKIHQTINKIHKTEEISPYRCIKMCLDAENISSELKELGIYDFIYLELTKTEISRLRDESFYRMSTGASDIAQYALNPFGQRSVQDRMVELGVWL
;
A
#
# COMPACT_ATOMS: atom_id res chain seq x y z
N MET A 1 -7.54 -9.34 -25.39
CA MET A 1 -6.82 -8.81 -24.20
C MET A 1 -6.96 -7.30 -24.18
N ALA A 2 -7.24 -6.69 -23.03
CA ALA A 2 -7.53 -5.26 -22.92
C ALA A 2 -6.24 -4.42 -22.85
N ARG A 3 -6.18 -3.35 -23.65
CA ARG A 3 -5.15 -2.31 -23.54
C ARG A 3 -5.54 -1.30 -22.44
N PRO A 4 -4.58 -0.68 -21.74
CA PRO A 4 -4.87 0.43 -20.84
C PRO A 4 -5.61 1.53 -21.58
N ARG A 5 -6.72 2.00 -21.02
CA ARG A 5 -7.62 3.01 -21.59
C ARG A 5 -7.11 4.43 -21.35
N ASN A 6 -6.29 4.64 -20.32
CA ASN A 6 -5.74 5.95 -19.96
C ASN A 6 -4.31 5.87 -19.39
N SER A 7 -3.67 7.03 -19.23
CA SER A 7 -2.28 7.15 -18.73
C SER A 7 -2.09 6.57 -17.33
N LYS A 8 -3.09 6.66 -16.45
CA LYS A 8 -3.01 6.12 -15.08
C LYS A 8 -3.00 4.60 -15.08
N GLU A 9 -3.88 3.97 -15.85
CA GLU A 9 -3.90 2.51 -16.01
C GLU A 9 -2.60 1.98 -16.61
N LYS A 10 -2.04 2.71 -17.59
CA LYS A 10 -0.72 2.38 -18.13
C LYS A 10 0.33 2.44 -17.02
N GLN A 11 0.40 3.52 -16.26
CA GLN A 11 1.36 3.66 -15.16
C GLN A 11 1.21 2.55 -14.10
N ARG A 12 -0.03 2.24 -13.68
CA ARG A 12 -0.31 1.12 -12.76
C ARG A 12 0.20 -0.21 -13.31
N LEU A 13 -0.04 -0.48 -14.60
CA LEU A 13 0.45 -1.69 -15.26
C LEU A 13 1.99 -1.78 -15.25
N GLN A 14 2.67 -0.67 -15.51
CA GLN A 14 4.14 -0.62 -15.48
C GLN A 14 4.66 -0.91 -14.08
N LEU A 15 4.10 -0.27 -13.06
CA LEU A 15 4.49 -0.46 -11.66
C LEU A 15 4.25 -1.89 -11.18
N LYS A 16 3.07 -2.46 -11.45
CA LYS A 16 2.75 -3.85 -11.14
C LYS A 16 3.76 -4.82 -11.74
N THR A 17 4.17 -4.55 -12.99
CA THR A 17 5.17 -5.38 -13.68
C THR A 17 6.54 -5.26 -13.05
N VAL A 18 7.01 -4.03 -12.81
CA VAL A 18 8.34 -3.77 -12.21
C VAL A 18 8.42 -4.39 -10.83
N ALA A 19 7.42 -4.16 -9.98
CA ALA A 19 7.35 -4.73 -8.64
C ALA A 19 7.37 -6.26 -8.69
N LEU A 20 6.52 -6.88 -9.52
CA LEU A 20 6.52 -8.34 -9.68
C LEU A 20 7.91 -8.86 -10.05
N MET A 21 8.53 -8.30 -11.09
CA MET A 21 9.84 -8.77 -11.55
C MET A 21 10.91 -8.62 -10.47
N ASN A 22 10.89 -7.51 -9.73
CA ASN A 22 11.82 -7.29 -8.62
C ASN A 22 11.52 -8.21 -7.43
N SER A 23 10.26 -8.45 -7.06
CA SER A 23 9.90 -9.42 -6.03
C SER A 23 10.42 -10.82 -6.36
N LEU A 24 10.24 -11.27 -7.60
CA LEU A 24 10.74 -12.57 -8.05
C LEU A 24 12.26 -12.61 -8.11
N ARG A 25 12.91 -11.53 -8.57
CA ARG A 25 14.37 -11.38 -8.58
C ARG A 25 14.95 -11.56 -7.17
N ILE A 26 14.39 -10.84 -6.19
CA ILE A 26 14.81 -10.88 -4.78
C ILE A 26 14.63 -12.29 -4.24
N ARG A 27 13.47 -12.90 -4.48
CA ARG A 27 13.13 -14.25 -3.98
C ARG A 27 14.12 -15.33 -4.42
N VAL A 28 14.71 -15.20 -5.61
CA VAL A 28 15.71 -16.15 -6.13
C VAL A 28 17.16 -15.73 -5.85
N GLY A 29 17.37 -14.64 -5.11
CA GLY A 29 18.69 -14.13 -4.75
C GLY A 29 19.47 -13.48 -5.91
N ALA A 30 18.81 -13.20 -7.05
CA ALA A 30 19.45 -12.54 -8.18
C ALA A 30 19.65 -11.04 -7.89
N GLN A 31 20.81 -10.49 -8.23
CA GLN A 31 21.12 -9.07 -8.00
C GLN A 31 20.73 -8.17 -9.17
N ASN A 32 20.48 -8.75 -10.34
CA ASN A 32 20.14 -7.99 -11.55
C ASN A 32 19.34 -8.84 -12.55
N PRO A 33 18.74 -8.23 -13.59
CA PRO A 33 17.95 -8.94 -14.60
C PRO A 33 18.72 -10.05 -15.34
N CYS A 34 20.04 -9.89 -15.54
CA CYS A 34 20.88 -10.90 -16.19
C CYS A 34 20.94 -12.18 -15.34
N GLN A 35 21.25 -12.03 -14.04
CA GLN A 35 21.28 -13.15 -13.10
C GLN A 35 19.91 -13.82 -12.93
N PHE A 36 18.83 -13.04 -12.97
CA PHE A 36 17.48 -13.61 -12.98
C PHE A 36 17.22 -14.44 -14.25
N SER A 37 17.66 -13.95 -15.41
CA SER A 37 17.52 -14.67 -16.70
C SER A 37 18.29 -15.99 -16.67
N ASP A 38 19.51 -15.98 -16.14
CA ASP A 38 20.37 -17.17 -15.97
C ASP A 38 19.75 -18.19 -15.03
N TRP A 39 19.18 -17.72 -13.92
CA TRP A 39 18.44 -18.57 -13.01
C TRP A 39 17.20 -19.18 -13.70
N PHE A 40 16.41 -18.35 -14.39
CA PHE A 40 15.19 -18.80 -15.05
C PHE A 40 15.46 -19.86 -16.13
N ASP A 41 16.46 -19.63 -16.98
CA ASP A 41 16.83 -20.59 -18.03
C ASP A 41 17.24 -21.92 -17.40
N ARG A 42 18.10 -21.92 -16.37
CA ARG A 42 18.50 -23.16 -15.66
C ARG A 42 17.32 -23.93 -15.08
N GLU A 43 16.38 -23.25 -14.43
CA GLU A 43 15.21 -23.89 -13.83
C GLU A 43 14.22 -24.40 -14.88
N THR A 44 14.25 -23.90 -16.11
CA THR A 44 13.25 -24.23 -17.14
C THR A 44 13.80 -25.06 -18.31
N VAL A 45 15.09 -25.42 -18.28
CA VAL A 45 15.72 -26.35 -19.22
C VAL A 45 14.90 -27.64 -19.38
N HIS A 46 14.40 -28.21 -18.29
CA HIS A 46 13.62 -29.44 -18.31
C HIS A 46 12.24 -29.29 -18.99
N LEU A 47 11.75 -28.06 -19.12
CA LEU A 47 10.49 -27.73 -19.81
C LEU A 47 10.71 -27.41 -21.30
N GLY A 48 11.95 -27.50 -21.80
CA GLY A 48 12.32 -27.15 -23.16
C GLY A 48 12.20 -25.65 -23.46
N TRP A 49 12.21 -24.82 -22.42
CA TRP A 49 12.24 -23.37 -22.57
C TRP A 49 13.72 -22.95 -22.60
N THR A 50 14.17 -22.33 -23.69
CA THR A 50 15.56 -21.91 -23.82
C THR A 50 15.69 -20.43 -24.19
N ASP A 51 16.85 -19.88 -23.83
CA ASP A 51 17.45 -18.65 -24.34
C ASP A 51 16.74 -17.35 -23.95
N THR A 52 16.18 -17.27 -22.73
CA THR A 52 15.60 -16.00 -22.25
C THR A 52 16.67 -14.98 -21.89
N LYS A 53 17.87 -15.43 -21.49
CA LYS A 53 19.06 -14.59 -21.31
C LYS A 53 19.52 -13.98 -22.63
N ASP A 54 19.80 -14.81 -23.63
CA ASP A 54 20.37 -14.36 -24.91
C ASP A 54 19.41 -13.46 -25.68
N SER A 55 18.10 -13.67 -25.52
CA SER A 55 17.06 -12.82 -26.10
C SER A 55 16.76 -11.55 -25.29
N ASN A 56 17.42 -11.33 -24.14
CA ASN A 56 17.14 -10.23 -23.21
C ASN A 56 15.65 -10.10 -22.85
N LYS A 57 14.91 -11.22 -22.84
CA LYS A 57 13.44 -11.27 -22.78
C LYS A 57 12.88 -10.54 -21.55
N TRP A 58 13.59 -10.64 -20.43
CA TRP A 58 13.15 -10.13 -19.12
C TRP A 58 13.35 -8.63 -18.95
N TYR A 59 14.34 -8.04 -19.64
CA TYR A 59 14.73 -6.64 -19.44
C TYR A 59 13.59 -5.65 -19.65
N LYS A 60 12.73 -5.88 -20.65
CA LYS A 60 11.57 -5.01 -20.88
C LYS A 60 10.57 -5.03 -19.71
N TYR A 61 10.42 -6.15 -19.02
CA TYR A 61 9.51 -6.26 -17.86
C TYR A 61 10.11 -5.60 -16.62
N PHE A 62 11.42 -5.77 -16.39
CA PHE A 62 12.14 -5.05 -15.33
C PHE A 62 12.12 -3.52 -15.54
N LYS A 63 12.04 -3.05 -16.79
CA LYS A 63 11.88 -1.62 -17.12
C LYS A 63 10.42 -1.15 -17.13
N GLY A 64 9.46 -2.05 -16.95
CA GLY A 64 8.03 -1.72 -17.09
C GLY A 64 7.64 -1.29 -18.51
N ASP A 65 8.39 -1.68 -19.54
CA ASP A 65 8.07 -1.40 -20.93
C ASP A 65 7.02 -2.40 -21.45
N VAL A 66 5.80 -2.25 -20.90
CA VAL A 66 4.68 -3.14 -21.19
C VAL A 66 3.48 -2.34 -21.68
N VAL A 67 3.00 -2.71 -22.86
CA VAL A 67 1.86 -2.04 -23.54
C VAL A 67 0.51 -2.69 -23.18
N GLN A 68 0.52 -3.95 -22.78
CA GLN A 68 -0.67 -4.76 -22.51
C GLN A 68 -0.48 -5.62 -21.27
N ASN A 69 -1.56 -6.08 -20.65
CA ASN A 69 -1.46 -7.00 -19.52
C ASN A 69 -0.56 -8.21 -19.89
N PRO A 70 0.53 -8.49 -19.12
CA PRO A 70 1.53 -9.50 -19.48
C PRO A 70 1.07 -10.94 -19.20
N THR A 71 -0.18 -11.30 -19.55
CA THR A 71 -0.80 -12.59 -19.21
C THR A 71 0.04 -13.81 -19.59
N ARG A 72 0.66 -13.81 -20.77
CA ARG A 72 1.53 -14.91 -21.21
C ARG A 72 2.76 -15.07 -20.32
N ILE A 73 3.29 -13.96 -19.80
CA ILE A 73 4.45 -13.98 -18.91
C ILE A 73 4.03 -14.36 -17.49
N LEU A 74 2.88 -13.89 -17.03
CA LEU A 74 2.33 -14.33 -15.75
C LEU A 74 2.12 -15.85 -15.74
N HIS A 75 1.61 -16.42 -16.84
CA HIS A 75 1.50 -17.88 -16.98
C HIS A 75 2.87 -18.57 -16.98
N LEU A 76 3.84 -18.01 -17.69
CA LEU A 76 5.20 -18.55 -17.77
C LEU A 76 5.90 -18.55 -16.39
N LEU A 77 5.82 -17.42 -15.69
CA LEU A 77 6.34 -17.27 -14.33
C LEU A 77 5.55 -18.12 -13.34
N GLY A 78 4.23 -18.27 -13.54
CA GLY A 78 3.32 -19.05 -12.72
C GLY A 78 3.69 -20.53 -12.62
N SER A 79 4.40 -21.07 -13.61
CA SER A 79 4.92 -22.44 -13.57
C SER A 79 6.03 -22.63 -12.53
N LEU A 80 6.77 -21.57 -12.17
CA LEU A 80 7.80 -21.59 -11.13
C LEU A 80 7.33 -20.91 -9.82
N PHE A 81 6.42 -19.96 -9.93
CA PHE A 81 5.92 -19.13 -8.83
C PHE A 81 4.39 -19.15 -8.82
N PRO A 82 3.75 -20.09 -8.11
CA PRO A 82 2.30 -20.24 -8.10
C PRO A 82 1.54 -18.97 -7.66
N ASP A 83 2.16 -18.13 -6.83
CA ASP A 83 1.61 -16.88 -6.29
C ASP A 83 1.83 -15.65 -7.20
N CYS A 84 2.52 -15.80 -8.34
CA CYS A 84 2.87 -14.70 -9.26
C CYS A 84 1.66 -13.87 -9.70
N ALA A 85 0.53 -14.53 -9.97
CA ALA A 85 -0.70 -13.84 -10.33
C ALA A 85 -1.21 -12.96 -9.17
N GLY A 86 -1.20 -13.48 -7.94
CA GLY A 86 -1.57 -12.73 -6.74
C GLY A 86 -0.66 -11.51 -6.54
N LEU A 87 0.67 -11.71 -6.59
CA LEU A 87 1.64 -10.61 -6.50
C LEU A 87 1.43 -9.53 -7.56
N PHE A 88 1.05 -9.90 -8.78
CA PHE A 88 0.77 -8.94 -9.84
C PHE A 88 -0.55 -8.20 -9.62
N HIS A 89 -1.60 -8.91 -9.23
CA HIS A 89 -2.94 -8.35 -9.13
C HIS A 89 -3.15 -7.55 -7.84
N GLU A 90 -2.76 -8.13 -6.70
CA GLU A 90 -2.95 -7.60 -5.35
C GLU A 90 -1.72 -6.86 -4.83
N GLY A 91 -0.53 -7.19 -5.31
CA GLY A 91 0.72 -6.56 -4.88
C GLY A 91 1.38 -7.28 -3.71
N PRO A 92 2.62 -6.92 -3.38
CA PRO A 92 3.27 -7.41 -2.17
C PRO A 92 2.44 -6.98 -0.95
N GLU A 93 2.12 -7.94 -0.07
CA GLU A 93 1.24 -7.70 1.09
C GLU A 93 -0.06 -6.94 0.75
N ARG A 94 -0.66 -7.21 -0.42
CA ARG A 94 -1.92 -6.60 -0.90
C ARG A 94 -1.88 -5.08 -1.14
N LEU A 95 -0.69 -4.51 -1.33
CA LEU A 95 -0.46 -3.08 -1.49
C LEU A 95 -1.21 -2.45 -2.68
N TRP A 96 -1.42 -3.18 -3.79
CA TRP A 96 -2.22 -2.69 -4.92
C TRP A 96 -3.69 -2.63 -4.60
N THR A 97 -4.19 -3.61 -3.83
CA THR A 97 -5.56 -3.60 -3.33
C THR A 97 -5.77 -2.40 -2.42
N ALA A 98 -4.85 -2.17 -1.46
CA ALA A 98 -4.90 -1.01 -0.60
C ALA A 98 -4.91 0.32 -1.40
N LEU A 99 -3.97 0.49 -2.34
CA LEU A 99 -3.87 1.73 -3.12
C LEU A 99 -5.05 1.97 -4.06
N TRP A 100 -5.53 0.93 -4.75
CA TRP A 100 -6.37 1.11 -5.94
C TRP A 100 -7.75 0.47 -5.88
N SER A 101 -8.10 -0.32 -4.86
CA SER A 101 -9.46 -0.83 -4.73
C SER A 101 -10.43 0.29 -4.38
N ASP A 102 -11.59 0.32 -5.04
CA ASP A 102 -12.70 1.18 -4.68
C ASP A 102 -13.71 0.45 -3.76
N SER A 103 -13.52 -0.86 -3.55
CA SER A 103 -14.38 -1.68 -2.69
C SER A 103 -14.01 -1.48 -1.23
N THR A 104 -14.94 -0.95 -0.44
CA THR A 104 -14.73 -0.78 1.01
C THR A 104 -14.63 -2.14 1.72
N GLU A 105 -15.31 -3.18 1.23
CA GLU A 105 -15.19 -4.55 1.75
C GLU A 105 -13.78 -5.12 1.53
N GLU A 106 -13.19 -4.92 0.35
CA GLU A 106 -11.82 -5.35 0.09
C GLU A 106 -10.82 -4.59 0.95
N LEU A 107 -11.02 -3.28 1.15
CA LEU A 107 -10.17 -2.48 2.04
C LEU A 107 -10.28 -2.96 3.50
N TRP A 108 -11.49 -3.25 3.98
CA TRP A 108 -11.68 -3.79 5.34
C TRP A 108 -11.03 -5.14 5.53
N SER A 109 -11.03 -6.00 4.50
CA SER A 109 -10.36 -7.29 4.57
C SER A 109 -8.83 -7.20 4.69
N ILE A 110 -8.22 -6.03 4.44
CA ILE A 110 -6.79 -5.77 4.67
C ILE A 110 -6.54 -5.41 6.13
N CYS A 111 -7.49 -4.70 6.76
CA CYS A 111 -7.36 -4.28 8.15
C CYS A 111 -7.43 -5.52 9.05
N THR A 112 -6.38 -5.75 9.83
CA THR A 112 -6.32 -6.84 10.81
C THR A 112 -6.94 -6.42 12.15
N TYR A 113 -7.09 -5.11 12.38
CA TYR A 113 -7.82 -4.51 13.50
C TYR A 113 -9.26 -4.13 13.08
N THR A 114 -10.19 -5.10 12.96
CA THR A 114 -11.55 -4.93 12.35
C THR A 114 -12.67 -4.38 13.28
N CYS A 115 -13.71 -3.74 12.68
CA CYS A 115 -14.69 -2.70 13.15
C CYS A 115 -16.17 -3.04 12.74
N CYS A 116 -17.32 -2.58 13.32
CA CYS A 116 -18.13 -1.34 13.02
C CYS A 116 -19.38 -1.14 13.94
N ALA A 117 -19.78 0.12 14.21
CA ALA A 117 -21.15 0.72 14.15
C ALA A 117 -21.08 2.24 14.48
N PHE A 118 -21.88 3.11 13.84
CA PHE A 118 -21.97 4.55 14.18
C PHE A 118 -23.07 4.80 15.23
N GLU A 119 -22.82 5.69 16.19
CA GLU A 119 -23.92 6.27 16.99
C GLU A 119 -24.62 7.35 16.17
N GLY A 120 -25.86 7.10 15.78
CA GLY A 120 -26.77 8.19 15.37
C GLY A 120 -27.57 8.05 14.08
N ASP A 121 -27.68 6.89 13.44
CA ASP A 121 -28.61 6.73 12.31
C ASP A 121 -29.85 5.90 12.68
N GLU A 122 -31.01 6.54 12.46
CA GLU A 122 -32.31 5.93 12.51
C GLU A 122 -32.34 4.66 11.64
N GLU A 123 -33.01 3.65 12.18
CA GLU A 123 -33.34 2.35 11.60
C GLU A 123 -33.65 2.47 10.09
N GLY A 124 -32.67 2.19 9.21
CA GLY A 124 -32.98 1.94 7.80
C GLY A 124 -32.00 2.30 6.68
N SER A 125 -30.76 2.77 6.89
CA SER A 125 -29.87 3.07 5.73
C SER A 125 -28.42 2.59 5.73
N LEU A 126 -27.98 1.73 6.66
CA LEU A 126 -26.62 1.19 6.69
C LEU A 126 -26.56 -0.29 7.06
N ASP A 127 -27.15 -1.11 6.21
CA ASP A 127 -27.08 -2.58 6.32
C ASP A 127 -25.86 -3.12 5.56
N VAL A 128 -24.64 -2.66 5.86
CA VAL A 128 -23.36 -3.19 5.33
C VAL A 128 -22.22 -2.66 6.22
N MET A 129 -21.25 -3.38 6.79
CA MET A 129 -20.41 -4.50 6.33
C MET A 129 -19.87 -5.27 7.56
N THR A 130 -19.68 -6.58 7.43
CA THR A 130 -19.56 -7.56 8.53
C THR A 130 -18.22 -7.61 9.28
N GLY A 131 -18.27 -7.49 10.62
CA GLY A 131 -17.42 -8.19 11.61
C GLY A 131 -16.58 -7.34 12.61
N ASN A 132 -16.62 -7.63 13.92
CA ASN A 132 -17.37 -6.91 14.97
C ASN A 132 -16.41 -6.55 16.13
N THR A 133 -16.51 -5.32 16.69
CA THR A 133 -16.66 -4.95 18.13
C THR A 133 -16.19 -3.53 18.50
N ILE A 134 -15.39 -2.85 17.66
CA ILE A 134 -14.82 -1.51 17.95
C ILE A 134 -15.20 -0.45 16.90
N PHE A 135 -15.24 0.83 17.29
CA PHE A 135 -15.56 1.95 16.39
C PHE A 135 -14.40 2.26 15.42
N PHE A 136 -14.66 2.83 14.23
CA PHE A 136 -13.60 3.19 13.26
C PHE A 136 -12.47 4.01 13.90
N ARG A 137 -12.84 5.00 14.73
CA ARG A 137 -11.90 5.84 15.47
C ARG A 137 -10.96 5.01 16.35
N GLU A 138 -11.53 4.04 17.05
CA GLU A 138 -10.80 3.13 17.93
C GLU A 138 -9.88 2.21 17.14
N SER A 139 -10.30 1.67 15.99
CA SER A 139 -9.41 0.92 15.08
C SER A 139 -8.23 1.77 14.61
N ALA A 140 -8.49 3.00 14.13
CA ALA A 140 -7.44 3.89 13.64
C ALA A 140 -6.46 4.28 14.74
N THR A 141 -6.98 4.61 15.93
CA THR A 141 -6.19 4.95 17.13
C THR A 141 -5.36 3.76 17.59
N ASN A 142 -5.97 2.57 17.75
CA ASN A 142 -5.26 1.36 18.17
C ASN A 142 -4.17 0.95 17.18
N PHE A 143 -4.42 1.12 15.88
CA PHE A 143 -3.41 0.87 14.87
C PHE A 143 -2.22 1.84 14.98
N GLU A 144 -2.46 3.15 15.22
CA GLU A 144 -1.38 4.11 15.47
C GLU A 144 -0.59 3.74 16.75
N ILE A 145 -1.30 3.36 17.82
CA ILE A 145 -0.67 2.89 19.08
C ILE A 145 0.22 1.67 18.83
N ASN A 146 -0.24 0.72 18.01
CA ASN A 146 0.55 -0.46 17.64
C ASN A 146 1.84 -0.08 16.89
N LEU A 147 1.76 0.82 15.89
CA LEU A 147 2.94 1.28 15.17
C LEU A 147 3.91 2.06 16.07
N ILE A 148 3.41 2.84 17.03
CA ILE A 148 4.24 3.51 18.04
C ILE A 148 4.89 2.47 18.96
N SER A 149 4.16 1.45 19.38
CA SER A 149 4.68 0.38 20.24
C SER A 149 5.82 -0.38 19.54
N LYS A 150 5.64 -0.74 18.27
CA LYS A 150 6.70 -1.31 17.42
C LYS A 150 7.94 -0.41 17.38
N LEU A 151 7.75 0.91 17.17
CA LEU A 151 8.86 1.86 17.16
C LEU A 151 9.64 1.87 18.48
N LEU A 152 8.93 1.93 19.61
CA LEU A 152 9.54 1.97 20.95
C LEU A 152 10.27 0.67 21.28
N ASN A 153 9.76 -0.46 20.81
CA ASN A 153 10.37 -1.78 20.98
C ASN A 153 11.42 -2.11 19.93
N SER A 154 11.74 -1.19 19.01
CA SER A 154 12.65 -1.41 17.88
C SER A 154 12.24 -2.61 16.99
N GLU A 155 10.94 -2.88 16.90
CA GLU A 155 10.38 -3.87 15.98
C GLU A 155 10.25 -3.28 14.57
N PRO A 156 10.61 -4.04 13.52
CA PRO A 156 10.51 -3.54 12.16
C PRO A 156 9.05 -3.42 11.73
N TYR A 157 8.74 -2.37 10.98
CA TYR A 157 7.47 -2.29 10.24
C TYR A 157 7.47 -3.27 9.07
N THR A 158 6.29 -3.63 8.59
CA THR A 158 6.10 -4.54 7.46
C THR A 158 5.36 -3.87 6.31
N LEU A 159 5.43 -4.42 5.09
CA LEU A 159 4.58 -3.96 4.01
C LEU A 159 3.08 -4.16 4.31
N SER A 160 2.74 -5.12 5.16
CA SER A 160 1.37 -5.30 5.67
C SER A 160 0.92 -4.10 6.51
N ASP A 161 1.79 -3.58 7.40
CA ASP A 161 1.50 -2.34 8.16
C ASP A 161 1.23 -1.15 7.21
N LEU A 162 2.02 -1.04 6.14
CA LEU A 162 1.79 -0.01 5.12
C LEU A 162 0.45 -0.22 4.39
N SER A 163 0.15 -1.43 3.94
CA SER A 163 -1.12 -1.74 3.27
C SER A 163 -2.33 -1.46 4.16
N GLU A 164 -2.29 -1.84 5.43
CA GLU A 164 -3.35 -1.57 6.41
C GLU A 164 -3.51 -0.07 6.65
N SER A 165 -2.42 0.68 6.80
CA SER A 165 -2.49 2.14 6.95
C SER A 165 -3.15 2.84 5.75
N ILE A 166 -2.85 2.38 4.53
CA ILE A 166 -3.46 2.91 3.30
C ILE A 166 -4.94 2.53 3.21
N ALA A 167 -5.29 1.30 3.60
CA ALA A 167 -6.67 0.84 3.63
C ALA A 167 -7.51 1.67 4.61
N LEU A 168 -7.04 1.84 5.85
CA LEU A 168 -7.69 2.68 6.86
C LEU A 168 -7.85 4.13 6.39
N TYR A 169 -6.84 4.69 5.72
CA TYR A 169 -6.92 6.05 5.18
C TYR A 169 -7.99 6.21 4.10
N LYS A 170 -8.14 5.22 3.21
CA LYS A 170 -9.18 5.26 2.18
C LYS A 170 -10.57 5.00 2.74
N ILE A 171 -10.69 4.09 3.71
CA ILE A 171 -11.94 3.89 4.47
C ILE A 171 -12.33 5.20 5.15
N HIS A 172 -11.37 5.89 5.78
CA HIS A 172 -11.58 7.20 6.40
C HIS A 172 -12.09 8.24 5.40
N GLN A 173 -11.54 8.29 4.19
CA GLN A 173 -12.03 9.17 3.12
C GLN A 173 -13.49 8.85 2.74
N THR A 174 -13.87 7.58 2.69
CA THR A 174 -15.26 7.18 2.43
C THR A 174 -16.17 7.58 3.58
N ILE A 175 -15.76 7.33 4.82
CA ILE A 175 -16.51 7.72 6.03
C ILE A 175 -16.71 9.23 6.06
N ASN A 176 -15.65 10.03 5.86
CA ASN A 176 -15.71 11.49 5.93
C ASN A 176 -16.67 12.14 4.92
N LYS A 177 -16.98 11.46 3.82
CA LYS A 177 -17.99 11.92 2.85
C LYS A 177 -19.42 11.80 3.40
N ILE A 178 -19.65 10.87 4.33
CA ILE A 178 -20.96 10.57 4.93
C ILE A 178 -21.08 11.27 6.29
N HIS A 179 -20.09 11.05 7.14
CA HIS A 179 -20.03 11.55 8.51
C HIS A 179 -18.68 12.20 8.77
N LYS A 180 -18.69 13.51 9.06
CA LYS A 180 -17.47 14.28 9.32
C LYS A 180 -16.82 13.80 10.62
N THR A 181 -15.67 13.12 10.51
CA THR A 181 -14.88 12.67 11.67
C THR A 181 -13.63 13.51 11.87
N GLU A 182 -13.25 13.70 13.14
CA GLU A 182 -12.01 14.40 13.52
C GLU A 182 -10.77 13.48 13.51
N GLU A 183 -10.91 12.27 12.96
CA GLU A 183 -9.84 11.28 12.95
C GLU A 183 -8.69 11.70 12.02
N ILE A 184 -7.44 11.51 12.46
CA ILE A 184 -6.23 11.93 11.73
C ILE A 184 -5.13 10.86 11.74
N SER A 185 -5.25 9.83 12.57
CA SER A 185 -4.32 8.70 12.68
C SER A 185 -4.02 7.99 11.36
N PRO A 186 -4.99 7.73 10.45
CA PRO A 186 -4.71 6.93 9.26
C PRO A 186 -3.58 7.48 8.37
N TYR A 187 -3.54 8.80 8.14
CA TYR A 187 -2.46 9.40 7.34
C TYR A 187 -1.11 9.41 8.08
N ARG A 188 -1.14 9.60 9.40
CA ARG A 188 0.05 9.50 10.25
C ARG A 188 0.67 8.10 10.16
N CYS A 189 -0.15 7.05 10.22
CA CYS A 189 0.31 5.67 10.10
C CYS A 189 1.01 5.42 8.75
N ILE A 190 0.44 5.91 7.64
CA ILE A 190 1.09 5.87 6.32
C ILE A 190 2.48 6.51 6.39
N LYS A 191 2.57 7.69 7.00
CA LYS A 191 3.83 8.42 7.11
C LYS A 191 4.87 7.72 7.99
N MET A 192 4.46 7.11 9.11
CA MET A 192 5.36 6.27 9.91
C MET A 192 5.94 5.12 9.08
N CYS A 193 5.09 4.43 8.31
CA CYS A 193 5.54 3.33 7.47
C CYS A 193 6.49 3.80 6.37
N LEU A 194 6.15 4.86 5.63
CA LEU A 194 6.98 5.34 4.52
C LEU A 194 8.32 5.96 4.94
N ASP A 195 8.37 6.55 6.13
CA ASP A 195 9.58 7.20 6.67
C ASP A 195 10.50 6.18 7.39
N ALA A 196 10.02 4.95 7.65
CA ALA A 196 10.85 3.89 8.21
C ALA A 196 11.87 3.36 7.19
N GLU A 197 13.13 3.23 7.63
CA GLU A 197 14.25 2.87 6.76
C GLU A 197 14.05 1.51 6.10
N ASN A 198 13.56 0.51 6.84
CA ASN A 198 13.36 -0.84 6.34
C ASN A 198 12.28 -0.89 5.24
N ILE A 199 11.16 -0.19 5.42
CA ILE A 199 10.09 -0.09 4.42
C ILE A 199 10.55 0.69 3.20
N SER A 200 11.19 1.84 3.41
CA SER A 200 11.66 2.66 2.29
C SER A 200 12.70 1.92 1.44
N SER A 201 13.57 1.13 2.07
CA SER A 201 14.57 0.30 1.40
C SER A 201 13.90 -0.83 0.62
N GLU A 202 12.95 -1.54 1.23
CA GLU A 202 12.20 -2.62 0.57
C GLU A 202 11.44 -2.10 -0.67
N LEU A 203 10.72 -0.97 -0.54
CA LEU A 203 10.00 -0.36 -1.66
C LEU A 203 10.94 0.18 -2.76
N LYS A 204 12.14 0.64 -2.41
CA LYS A 204 13.17 1.03 -3.39
C LYS A 204 13.70 -0.18 -4.14
N GLU A 205 13.94 -1.29 -3.45
CA GLU A 205 14.39 -2.52 -4.07
C GLU A 205 13.34 -3.12 -5.03
N LEU A 206 12.07 -2.93 -4.69
CA LEU A 206 10.94 -3.25 -5.56
C LEU A 206 10.77 -2.24 -6.73
N GLY A 207 11.40 -1.07 -6.65
CA GLY A 207 11.34 -0.03 -7.69
C GLY A 207 10.05 0.79 -7.69
N ILE A 208 9.38 0.90 -6.54
CA ILE A 208 8.03 1.51 -6.42
C ILE A 208 7.93 2.61 -5.36
N TYR A 209 8.99 2.84 -4.56
CA TYR A 209 9.00 3.84 -3.48
C TYR A 209 8.57 5.24 -3.93
N ASP A 210 9.27 5.81 -4.93
CA ASP A 210 9.02 7.20 -5.36
C ASP A 210 7.58 7.41 -5.83
N PHE A 211 7.02 6.40 -6.51
CA PHE A 211 5.63 6.46 -6.95
C PHE A 211 4.67 6.46 -5.77
N ILE A 212 4.81 5.50 -4.84
CA ILE A 212 3.91 5.37 -3.69
C ILE A 212 3.97 6.61 -2.82
N TYR A 213 5.19 7.08 -2.51
CA TYR A 213 5.40 8.28 -1.72
C TYR A 213 4.73 9.50 -2.36
N LEU A 214 4.96 9.71 -3.67
CA LEU A 214 4.41 10.84 -4.38
C LEU A 214 2.89 10.77 -4.51
N GLU A 215 2.33 9.59 -4.80
CA GLU A 215 0.87 9.40 -4.95
C GLU A 215 0.15 9.65 -3.62
N LEU A 216 0.64 9.09 -2.51
CA LEU A 216 0.01 9.28 -1.20
C LEU A 216 0.16 10.71 -0.69
N THR A 217 1.31 11.35 -0.92
CA THR A 217 1.52 12.77 -0.57
C THR A 217 0.60 13.67 -1.40
N LYS A 218 0.47 13.44 -2.71
CA LYS A 218 -0.44 14.21 -3.57
C LYS A 218 -1.90 14.00 -3.18
N THR A 219 -2.27 12.77 -2.85
CA THR A 219 -3.63 12.44 -2.41
C THR A 219 -3.98 13.19 -1.15
N GLU A 220 -3.06 13.24 -0.17
CA GLU A 220 -3.28 14.00 1.07
C GLU A 220 -3.36 15.51 0.82
N ILE A 221 -2.48 16.06 -0.01
CA ILE A 221 -2.54 17.48 -0.37
C ILE A 221 -3.89 17.82 -1.01
N SER A 222 -4.42 16.97 -1.90
CA SER A 222 -5.75 17.17 -2.48
C SER A 222 -6.83 17.09 -1.41
N ARG A 223 -6.77 16.06 -0.55
CA ARG A 223 -7.74 15.85 0.52
C ARG A 223 -7.82 17.05 1.46
N LEU A 224 -6.69 17.55 1.94
CA LEU A 224 -6.64 18.73 2.83
C LEU A 224 -7.13 20.01 2.15
N ARG A 225 -7.02 20.13 0.82
CA ARG A 225 -7.59 21.25 0.08
C ARG A 225 -9.11 21.17 0.01
N ASP A 226 -9.61 19.98 -0.32
CA ASP A 226 -11.01 19.72 -0.66
C ASP A 226 -11.90 19.49 0.58
N GLU A 227 -11.37 18.85 1.63
CA GLU A 227 -12.08 18.51 2.87
C GLU A 227 -11.75 19.50 4.00
N SER A 228 -12.46 20.64 4.05
CA SER A 228 -12.20 21.70 5.04
C SER A 228 -12.34 21.25 6.49
N PHE A 229 -13.30 20.37 6.79
CA PHE A 229 -13.49 19.81 8.14
C PHE A 229 -12.28 18.98 8.57
N TYR A 230 -11.86 18.04 7.73
CA TYR A 230 -10.67 17.23 7.98
C TYR A 230 -9.43 18.10 8.18
N ARG A 231 -9.22 19.12 7.34
CA ARG A 231 -8.11 20.08 7.50
C ARG A 231 -8.16 20.82 8.84
N MET A 232 -9.34 21.16 9.34
CA MET A 232 -9.45 21.78 10.68
C MET A 232 -9.04 20.79 11.77
N SER A 233 -9.45 19.52 11.67
CA SER A 233 -9.10 18.46 12.63
C SER A 233 -7.59 18.17 12.66
N THR A 234 -6.88 18.31 11.54
CA THR A 234 -5.41 18.16 11.53
C THR A 234 -4.67 19.34 12.18
N GLY A 235 -5.32 20.50 12.30
CA GLY A 235 -4.67 21.75 12.72
C GLY A 235 -3.65 22.29 11.71
N ALA A 236 -3.65 21.78 10.47
CA ALA A 236 -2.65 22.14 9.47
C ALA A 236 -2.87 23.57 8.94
N SER A 237 -1.94 24.48 9.25
CA SER A 237 -1.87 25.81 8.64
C SER A 237 -1.23 25.77 7.25
N ASP A 238 -0.25 24.89 7.04
CA ASP A 238 0.40 24.61 5.76
C ASP A 238 0.11 23.16 5.34
N ILE A 239 -0.69 23.01 4.28
CA ILE A 239 -1.11 21.73 3.73
C ILE A 239 0.08 20.91 3.21
N ALA A 240 1.05 21.56 2.57
CA ALA A 240 2.19 20.87 1.99
C ALA A 240 3.15 20.40 3.09
N GLN A 241 3.37 21.24 4.10
CA GLN A 241 4.18 20.86 5.26
C GLN A 241 3.56 19.69 6.03
N TYR A 242 2.25 19.71 6.27
CA TYR A 242 1.56 18.61 6.95
C TYR A 242 1.66 17.29 6.17
N ALA A 243 1.44 17.31 4.86
CA ALA A 243 1.56 16.12 4.03
C ALA A 243 2.99 15.52 4.07
N LEU A 244 4.02 16.38 4.16
CA LEU A 244 5.41 15.91 4.26
C LEU A 244 5.78 15.40 5.66
N ASN A 245 5.26 16.05 6.72
CA ASN A 245 5.51 15.69 8.10
C ASN A 245 4.27 16.04 8.98
N PRO A 246 3.33 15.09 9.17
CA PRO A 246 2.11 15.33 9.94
C PRO A 246 2.36 15.41 11.46
N PHE A 247 3.56 15.06 11.92
CA PHE A 247 3.96 15.12 13.33
C PHE A 247 4.49 16.50 13.73
N GLY A 248 5.05 17.24 12.78
CA GLY A 248 5.70 18.52 13.05
C GLY A 248 6.90 18.32 13.98
N GLN A 249 6.87 18.96 15.16
CA GLN A 249 7.89 18.83 16.20
C GLN A 249 7.47 17.89 17.35
N ARG A 250 6.30 17.24 17.27
CA ARG A 250 5.78 16.37 18.33
C ARG A 250 6.69 15.16 18.53
N SER A 251 7.06 14.91 19.78
CA SER A 251 7.78 13.71 20.18
C SER A 251 6.87 12.48 20.14
N VAL A 252 7.45 11.28 20.24
CA VAL A 252 6.67 10.03 20.38
C VAL A 252 5.81 10.09 21.65
N GLN A 253 6.35 10.63 22.74
CA GLN A 253 5.63 10.80 24.01
C GLN A 253 4.42 11.71 23.86
N ASP A 254 4.56 12.86 23.17
CA ASP A 254 3.42 13.77 22.93
C ASP A 254 2.30 13.07 22.16
N ARG A 255 2.66 12.22 21.19
CA ARG A 255 1.70 11.45 20.40
C ARG A 255 0.99 10.38 21.21
N MET A 256 1.69 9.69 22.12
CA MET A 256 1.06 8.71 23.02
C MET A 256 0.05 9.37 23.96
N VAL A 257 0.40 10.55 24.50
CA VAL A 257 -0.51 11.36 25.33
C VAL A 257 -1.74 11.79 24.53
N GLU A 258 -1.58 12.21 23.27
CA GLU A 258 -2.67 12.56 22.35
C GLU A 258 -3.64 11.38 22.11
N LEU A 259 -3.11 10.15 22.07
CA LEU A 259 -3.89 8.92 21.89
C LEU A 259 -4.44 8.35 23.21
N GLY A 260 -4.26 9.05 24.34
CA GLY A 260 -4.76 8.62 25.64
C GLY A 260 -3.99 7.44 26.26
N VAL A 261 -2.78 7.14 25.75
CA VAL A 261 -1.90 6.11 26.30
C VAL A 261 -0.94 6.74 27.30
N TRP A 262 -1.14 6.44 28.58
CA TRP A 262 -0.26 6.87 29.66
C TRP A 262 0.86 5.83 29.87
N LEU A 263 2.12 6.28 29.80
CA LEU A 263 3.31 5.50 30.20
C LEU A 263 3.53 5.60 31.71
#